data_AF-A0A9X1N809-F1
#
_entry.id   AF-A0A9X1N809-F1
#
_cell.length_a   1.000
_cell.length_b   1.000
_cell.length_c   1.000
_cell.angle_alpha   90.00
_cell.angle_beta   90.00
_cell.angle_gamma   90.00
#
_symmetry.space_group_name_H-M   'P 1'
#
loop_
_entity.id
_entity.type
_entity.pdbx_description
1 polymer ?
#
loop_
_entity_poly.entity_id
_entity_poly.type
_entity_poly.pdbx_seq_one_letter_code
_entity_poly.pdbx_strand_id
1 'polypeptide(L)'
;MKWITRERPKIDRIACPWLIARFIDTAPEFLYVPSSDVLRLAREESATPYDIPGVEFTHEGELCSFDAFLKKYQLDEPALQQLAQIVRGADTSRLDLTPQSAGLYAISRAVAAFLSSISSADLTIFTPASSPQHFHRKCCANDR
;
A
#
# COMPACT_ATOMS: atom_id res chain seq x y z
N MET A 1 -8.40 10.74 7.44
CA MET A 1 -7.04 11.35 7.36
C MET A 1 -6.45 11.06 5.98
N LYS A 2 -5.43 11.82 5.53
CA LYS A 2 -4.70 11.53 4.29
C LYS A 2 -3.47 10.68 4.60
N TRP A 3 -3.26 9.64 3.79
CA TRP A 3 -2.17 8.69 3.89
C TRP A 3 -1.44 8.65 2.55
N ILE A 4 -0.12 8.69 2.54
CA ILE A 4 0.66 8.78 1.30
C ILE A 4 1.79 7.74 1.26
N THR A 5 1.95 7.11 0.11
CA THR A 5 3.06 6.18 -0.13
C THR A 5 3.48 6.19 -1.61
N ARG A 6 4.48 5.37 -1.92
CA ARG A 6 5.02 5.19 -3.27
C ARG A 6 4.00 4.52 -4.18
N GLU A 7 3.96 4.96 -5.43
CA GLU A 7 3.21 4.30 -6.49
C GLU A 7 3.73 2.88 -6.77
N ARG A 8 2.92 2.11 -7.49
CA ARG A 8 3.04 0.67 -7.77
C ARG A 8 2.76 -0.21 -6.56
N PRO A 9 1.94 -1.26 -6.75
CA PRO A 9 1.58 -2.16 -5.67
C PRO A 9 2.81 -2.94 -5.17
N LYS A 10 2.93 -2.98 -3.85
CA LYS A 10 3.74 -3.92 -3.07
C LYS A 10 2.86 -4.44 -1.93
N ILE A 11 3.30 -5.50 -1.26
CA ILE A 11 2.49 -6.16 -0.24
C ILE A 11 2.11 -5.19 0.87
N ASP A 12 3.06 -4.45 1.45
CA ASP A 12 2.77 -3.46 2.49
C ASP A 12 1.88 -2.31 2.00
N ARG A 13 2.00 -1.90 0.73
CA ARG A 13 1.18 -0.85 0.12
C ARG A 13 -0.24 -1.28 -0.24
N ILE A 14 -0.56 -2.56 -0.03
CA ILE A 14 -1.92 -3.10 -0.16
C ILE A 14 -2.45 -3.47 1.24
N ALA A 15 -1.63 -4.11 2.06
CA ALA A 15 -2.00 -4.56 3.39
C ALA A 15 -2.24 -3.39 4.36
N CYS A 16 -1.38 -2.36 4.35
CA CYS A 16 -1.54 -1.21 5.24
C CYS A 16 -2.82 -0.41 4.95
N PRO A 17 -3.17 -0.07 3.69
CA PRO A 17 -4.46 0.57 3.40
C PRO A 17 -5.68 -0.21 3.90
N TRP A 18 -5.68 -1.54 3.76
CA TRP A 18 -6.75 -2.38 4.30
C TRP A 18 -6.84 -2.29 5.83
N LEU A 19 -5.69 -2.36 6.53
CA LEU A 19 -5.63 -2.25 7.98
C LEU A 19 -6.13 -0.87 8.44
N ILE A 20 -5.65 0.20 7.79
CA ILE A 20 -6.02 1.57 8.10
C ILE A 20 -7.52 1.77 7.96
N ALA A 21 -8.09 1.40 6.81
CA ALA A 21 -9.51 1.60 6.51
C ALA A 21 -10.46 0.79 7.40
N ARG A 22 -9.96 -0.28 8.04
CA ARG A 22 -10.79 -1.18 8.84
C ARG A 22 -10.65 -0.96 10.34
N PHE A 23 -9.50 -0.50 10.83
CA PHE A 23 -9.21 -0.46 12.26
C PHE A 23 -8.74 0.90 12.78
N ILE A 24 -8.26 1.80 11.92
CA ILE A 24 -7.58 3.04 12.34
C ILE A 24 -8.38 4.28 11.96
N ASP A 25 -8.86 4.33 10.72
CA ASP A 25 -9.50 5.50 10.13
C ASP A 25 -10.75 5.07 9.37
N THR A 26 -11.90 5.66 9.71
CA THR A 26 -13.20 5.31 9.12
C THR A 26 -13.41 5.95 7.74
N ALA A 27 -12.61 6.95 7.38
CA ALA A 27 -12.66 7.62 6.08
C ALA A 27 -11.24 8.03 5.61
N PRO A 28 -10.35 7.06 5.32
CA PRO A 28 -9.01 7.35 4.86
C PRO A 28 -9.00 7.77 3.39
N GLU A 29 -8.15 8.74 3.07
CA GLU A 29 -7.80 9.08 1.69
C GLU A 29 -6.36 8.63 1.43
N PHE A 30 -6.14 7.89 0.33
CA PHE A 30 -4.83 7.35 -0.01
C PHE A 30 -4.25 8.01 -1.25
N LEU A 31 -3.04 8.54 -1.12
CA LEU A 31 -2.26 9.14 -2.20
C LEU A 31 -1.11 8.19 -2.57
N TYR A 32 -1.05 7.80 -3.85
CA TYR A 32 0.04 6.98 -4.40
C TYR A 32 0.82 7.83 -5.39
N VAL A 33 2.08 8.10 -5.11
CA VAL A 33 2.88 9.08 -5.86
C VAL A 33 4.26 8.54 -6.22
N PRO A 34 4.97 9.11 -7.21
CA PRO A 34 6.35 8.76 -7.50
C PRO A 34 7.22 8.79 -6.23
N SER A 35 8.20 7.87 -6.15
CA SER A 35 8.97 7.70 -4.91
C SER A 35 9.73 8.96 -4.48
N SER A 36 10.18 9.77 -5.43
CA SER A 36 10.83 11.07 -5.20
C SER A 36 9.90 12.13 -4.60
N ASP A 37 8.58 11.97 -4.79
CA ASP A 37 7.60 13.00 -4.43
C ASP A 37 6.91 12.75 -3.08
N VAL A 38 6.99 11.53 -2.52
CA VAL A 38 6.25 11.14 -1.30
C VAL A 38 6.42 12.16 -0.18
N LEU A 39 7.65 12.50 0.21
CA LEU A 39 7.89 13.41 1.34
C LEU A 39 7.48 14.86 1.04
N ARG A 40 7.62 15.30 -0.21
CA ARG A 40 7.24 16.65 -0.62
C ARG A 40 5.72 16.79 -0.58
N LEU A 41 5.02 15.88 -1.26
CA LEU A 41 3.55 15.86 -1.30
C LEU A 41 2.93 15.54 0.05
N ALA A 42 3.58 14.74 0.91
CA ALA A 42 3.14 14.51 2.28
C ALA A 42 2.98 15.83 3.06
N ARG A 43 3.96 16.75 2.90
CA ARG A 43 3.90 18.07 3.54
C ARG A 43 2.85 18.97 2.90
N GLU A 44 2.79 19.01 1.58
CA GLU A 44 1.83 19.85 0.84
C GLU A 44 0.37 19.46 1.14
N GLU A 45 0.11 18.15 1.21
CA GLU A 45 -1.23 17.59 1.41
C GLU A 45 -1.59 17.35 2.88
N SER A 46 -0.68 17.64 3.82
CA SER A 46 -0.80 17.26 5.24
C SER A 46 -1.14 15.77 5.40
N ALA A 47 -0.48 14.92 4.62
CA ALA A 47 -0.69 13.48 4.58
C ALA A 47 0.39 12.73 5.36
N THR A 48 0.01 11.66 6.05
CA THR A 48 0.92 10.81 6.82
C THR A 48 1.65 9.84 5.88
N PRO A 49 2.99 9.93 5.73
CA PRO A 49 3.73 9.01 4.90
C PRO A 49 3.94 7.65 5.57
N TYR A 50 3.90 6.57 4.77
CA TYR A 50 4.19 5.21 5.23
C TYR A 50 4.88 4.37 4.13
N ASP A 51 5.49 3.25 4.51
CA ASP A 51 6.28 2.38 3.64
C ASP A 51 7.35 3.16 2.82
N ILE A 52 8.08 4.03 3.51
CA ILE A 52 9.30 4.68 3.00
C ILE A 52 10.36 4.78 4.10
N PRO A 53 11.66 4.85 3.77
CA PRO A 53 12.70 5.02 4.79
C PRO A 53 12.55 6.33 5.56
N GLY A 54 12.78 6.29 6.88
CA GLY A 54 12.90 7.48 7.73
C GLY A 54 11.58 8.13 8.16
N VAL A 55 10.44 7.44 8.02
CA VAL A 55 9.14 7.90 8.56
C VAL A 55 8.66 6.97 9.68
N GLU A 56 7.64 7.40 10.42
CA GLU A 56 7.10 6.65 11.57
C GLU A 56 6.61 5.24 11.19
N PHE A 57 5.88 5.13 10.08
CA PHE A 57 5.35 3.86 9.59
C PHE A 57 6.28 3.28 8.52
N THR A 58 7.39 2.71 8.98
CA THR A 58 8.43 2.13 8.12
C THR A 58 8.84 0.74 8.60
N HIS A 59 9.78 0.12 7.90
CA HIS A 59 10.38 -1.14 8.31
C HIS A 59 11.36 -0.92 9.46
N GLU A 60 11.28 -1.78 10.49
CA GLU A 60 12.18 -1.76 11.65
C GLU A 60 12.82 -3.14 11.84
N GLY A 61 14.09 -3.27 11.44
CA GLY A 61 14.80 -4.55 11.48
C GLY A 61 14.08 -5.61 10.64
N GLU A 62 13.56 -6.63 11.33
CA GLU A 62 12.81 -7.71 10.71
C GLU A 62 11.31 -7.41 10.55
N LEU A 63 10.81 -6.29 11.05
CA LEU A 63 9.40 -5.92 10.99
C LEU A 63 9.10 -5.05 9.76
N CYS A 64 7.92 -5.21 9.17
CA CYS A 64 7.47 -4.38 8.05
C CYS A 64 6.56 -3.23 8.51
N SER A 65 6.11 -2.38 7.60
CA SER A 65 5.26 -1.22 7.91
C SER A 65 3.93 -1.65 8.53
N PHE A 66 3.41 -2.83 8.16
CA PHE A 66 2.21 -3.39 8.76
C PHE A 66 2.38 -3.60 10.28
N ASP A 67 3.54 -4.11 10.70
CA ASP A 67 3.87 -4.29 12.13
C ASP A 67 3.97 -2.95 12.86
N ALA A 68 4.52 -1.92 12.20
CA ALA A 68 4.60 -0.57 12.76
C ALA A 68 3.20 0.00 13.07
N PHE A 69 2.22 -0.24 12.19
CA PHE A 69 0.82 0.13 12.44
C PHE A 69 0.23 -0.61 13.63
N LEU A 70 0.39 -1.94 13.70
CA LEU A 70 -0.13 -2.72 14.84
C LEU A 70 0.43 -2.22 16.17
N LYS A 71 1.75 -1.98 16.23
CA LYS A 71 2.44 -1.46 17.42
C LYS A 71 1.97 -0.06 17.80
N LYS A 72 1.88 0.86 16.83
CA LYS A 72 1.50 2.26 17.08
C LYS A 72 0.07 2.38 17.62
N TYR A 73 -0.85 1.60 17.07
CA TYR A 73 -2.28 1.64 17.39
C TYR A 73 -2.72 0.58 18.41
N GLN A 74 -1.79 -0.19 18.97
CA GLN A 74 -2.04 -1.22 19.99
C GLN A 74 -3.10 -2.25 19.53
N LEU A 75 -2.96 -2.70 18.28
CA LEU A 75 -3.88 -3.66 17.65
C LEU A 75 -3.40 -5.09 17.95
N ASP A 76 -3.73 -5.58 19.14
CA ASP A 76 -3.21 -6.85 19.69
C ASP A 76 -4.05 -8.08 19.37
N GLU A 77 -5.10 -7.94 18.55
CA GLU A 77 -6.01 -9.03 18.19
C GLU A 77 -5.26 -10.23 17.59
N PRO A 78 -5.46 -11.47 18.10
CA PRO A 78 -4.71 -12.65 17.65
C PRO A 78 -4.75 -12.88 16.14
N ALA A 79 -5.88 -12.59 15.50
CA ALA A 79 -6.03 -12.70 14.06
C ALA A 79 -5.17 -11.69 13.28
N LEU A 80 -5.03 -10.45 13.79
CA LEU A 80 -4.15 -9.44 13.19
C LEU A 80 -2.68 -9.82 13.38
N GLN A 81 -2.32 -10.40 14.52
CA GLN A 81 -0.96 -10.89 14.77
C GLN A 81 -0.58 -12.05 13.83
N GLN A 82 -1.51 -12.96 13.55
CA GLN A 82 -1.30 -14.01 12.56
C GLN A 82 -1.16 -13.44 11.14
N LEU A 83 -2.00 -12.47 10.78
CA LEU A 83 -1.92 -11.80 9.48
C LEU A 83 -0.59 -11.05 9.31
N ALA A 84 -0.11 -10.40 10.38
CA ALA A 84 1.17 -9.69 10.39
C ALA A 84 2.33 -10.62 10.00
N GLN A 85 2.36 -11.86 10.52
CA GLN A 85 3.39 -12.83 10.16
C GLN A 85 3.34 -13.20 8.67
N ILE A 86 2.14 -13.39 8.11
CA ILE A 86 1.96 -13.72 6.69
C ILE A 86 2.44 -12.57 5.80
N VAL A 87 1.98 -11.35 6.11
CA VAL A 87 2.34 -10.11 5.40
C VAL A 87 3.84 -9.87 5.47
N ARG A 88 4.42 -9.92 6.68
CA ARG A 88 5.84 -9.72 6.94
C ARG A 88 6.69 -10.72 6.16
N GLY A 89 6.33 -12.00 6.15
CA GLY A 89 7.09 -13.02 5.40
C GLY A 89 7.06 -12.76 3.90
N ALA A 90 5.91 -12.35 3.36
CA ALA A 90 5.76 -12.05 1.96
C ALA A 90 6.50 -10.74 1.56
N ASP A 91 6.41 -9.69 2.38
CA ASP A 91 6.97 -8.37 2.06
C ASP A 91 8.49 -8.30 2.28
N THR A 92 9.01 -8.98 3.30
CA THR A 92 10.46 -9.03 3.63
C THR A 92 11.22 -10.16 2.91
N SER A 93 10.61 -10.81 1.91
CA SER A 93 11.20 -11.93 1.15
C SER A 93 11.60 -13.17 1.98
N ARG A 94 11.06 -13.31 3.19
CA ARG A 94 11.19 -14.51 4.02
C ARG A 94 9.99 -15.42 3.78
N LEU A 95 9.97 -16.01 2.60
CA LEU A 95 8.81 -16.74 2.09
C LEU A 95 8.51 -18.03 2.87
N ASP A 96 9.44 -18.48 3.70
CA ASP A 96 9.36 -19.60 4.63
C ASP A 96 8.86 -19.22 6.03
N LEU A 97 8.68 -17.93 6.32
CA LEU A 97 8.19 -17.47 7.63
C LEU A 97 6.81 -18.04 7.96
N THR A 98 5.93 -18.15 6.96
CA THR A 98 4.68 -18.90 7.05
C THR A 98 4.42 -19.66 5.75
N PRO A 99 3.67 -20.77 5.78
CA PRO A 99 3.28 -21.49 4.56
C PRO A 99 2.55 -20.62 3.51
N GLN A 100 1.92 -19.53 3.95
CA GLN A 100 1.12 -18.64 3.10
C GLN A 100 1.95 -17.55 2.42
N SER A 101 3.12 -17.19 2.97
CA SER A 101 3.90 -16.03 2.52
C SER A 101 4.34 -16.14 1.05
N ALA A 102 4.81 -17.31 0.61
CA ALA A 102 5.18 -17.55 -0.79
C ALA A 102 4.02 -17.30 -1.77
N GLY A 103 2.82 -17.79 -1.41
CA GLY A 103 1.61 -17.62 -2.23
C GLY A 103 1.16 -16.17 -2.32
N LEU A 104 1.14 -15.45 -1.18
CA LEU A 104 0.81 -14.04 -1.14
C LEU A 104 1.78 -13.20 -1.98
N TYR A 105 3.09 -13.50 -1.87
CA TYR A 105 4.11 -12.84 -2.68
C TYR A 105 3.89 -13.08 -4.18
N ALA A 106 3.64 -14.33 -4.59
CA ALA A 106 3.38 -14.68 -5.99
C ALA A 106 2.16 -13.92 -6.57
N ILE A 107 1.06 -13.87 -5.82
CA ILE A 107 -0.15 -13.13 -6.21
C ILE A 107 0.14 -11.63 -6.34
N SER A 108 0.80 -11.03 -5.35
CA SER A 108 1.16 -9.61 -5.37
C SER A 108 2.03 -9.26 -6.58
N ARG A 109 3.03 -10.10 -6.87
CA ARG A 109 3.90 -9.96 -8.06
C ARG A 109 3.12 -10.06 -9.36
N ALA A 110 2.18 -11.00 -9.47
CA ALA A 110 1.34 -11.17 -10.65
C ALA A 110 0.46 -9.94 -10.89
N VAL A 111 -0.19 -9.43 -9.84
CA VAL A 111 -1.01 -8.21 -9.90
C VAL A 111 -0.17 -7.00 -10.31
N ALA A 112 1.01 -6.83 -9.73
CA ALA A 112 1.92 -5.74 -10.10
C ALA A 112 2.35 -5.79 -11.57
N ALA A 113 2.67 -6.99 -12.08
CA ALA A 113 3.03 -7.20 -13.48
C ALA A 113 1.85 -6.90 -14.41
N PHE A 114 0.66 -7.41 -14.08
CA PHE A 114 -0.56 -7.17 -14.84
C PHE A 114 -0.88 -5.68 -14.94
N LEU A 115 -0.89 -4.96 -13.81
CA LEU A 115 -1.17 -3.52 -13.80
C LEU A 115 -0.10 -2.70 -14.53
N SER A 116 1.14 -3.18 -14.60
CA SER A 116 2.21 -2.53 -15.37
C SER A 116 2.09 -2.78 -16.88
N SER A 117 1.37 -3.83 -17.30
CA SER A 117 1.13 -4.15 -18.71
C SER A 117 -0.07 -3.44 -19.32
N ILE A 118 -0.95 -2.85 -18.49
CA ILE A 118 -2.12 -2.11 -18.96
C ILE A 118 -1.67 -0.69 -19.34
N SER A 119 -1.76 -0.37 -20.63
CA SER A 119 -1.60 1.01 -21.10
C SER A 119 -2.79 1.86 -20.66
N SER A 120 -2.60 3.17 -20.49
CA SER A 120 -3.67 4.13 -20.22
C SER A 120 -4.84 4.05 -21.22
N ALA A 121 -4.59 3.51 -22.42
CA ALA A 121 -5.56 3.30 -23.49
C ALA A 121 -6.46 2.05 -23.30
N ASP A 122 -6.06 1.07 -22.50
CA ASP A 122 -6.82 -0.18 -22.30
C ASP A 122 -7.84 -0.06 -21.15
N LEU A 123 -7.72 0.96 -20.29
CA LEU A 123 -8.64 1.22 -19.18
C LEU A 123 -10.02 1.75 -19.59
N THR A 124 -10.21 2.13 -20.86
CA THR A 124 -11.49 2.64 -21.39
C THR A 124 -12.57 1.56 -21.53
N ILE A 125 -12.23 0.27 -21.42
CA ILE A 125 -13.19 -0.83 -21.58
C ILE A 125 -13.98 -1.09 -20.26
N PHE A 126 -13.53 -0.57 -19.11
CA PHE A 126 -14.13 -0.85 -17.80
C PHE A 126 -14.88 0.33 -17.15
N THR A 127 -15.06 1.46 -17.82
CA THR A 127 -15.94 2.52 -17.28
C THR A 127 -17.40 2.20 -17.61
N PRO A 128 -18.28 1.93 -16.62
CA PRO A 128 -19.71 2.01 -16.87
C PRO A 128 -20.04 3.47 -17.18
N ALA A 129 -20.72 3.69 -18.30
CA ALA A 129 -21.22 5.00 -18.69
C ALA A 129 -22.31 5.45 -17.72
N SER A 130 -21.96 6.09 -16.60
CA SER A 130 -22.83 7.09 -15.94
C SER A 130 -22.17 7.77 -14.72
N SER A 131 -22.06 9.09 -14.86
CA SER A 131 -22.05 10.14 -13.84
C SER A 131 -20.72 10.64 -13.24
N PRO A 132 -20.55 11.98 -13.11
CA PRO A 132 -19.25 12.61 -12.95
C PRO A 132 -19.08 13.20 -11.55
N GLN A 133 -18.27 12.57 -10.69
CA GLN A 133 -17.72 13.24 -9.50
C GLN A 133 -16.27 12.81 -9.28
N HIS A 134 -15.35 13.71 -9.62
CA HIS A 134 -14.02 13.91 -9.04
C HIS A 134 -13.18 12.66 -8.75
N PHE A 135 -12.71 11.99 -9.81
CA PHE A 135 -11.50 11.17 -9.73
C PHE A 135 -10.31 12.02 -10.20
N HIS A 136 -9.53 12.56 -9.26
CA HIS A 136 -8.24 13.19 -9.58
C HIS A 136 -7.26 12.09 -10.04
N ARG A 137 -7.26 11.82 -11.35
CA ARG A 137 -6.28 10.97 -12.02
C ARG A 137 -4.91 11.65 -12.03
N LYS A 138 -3.96 11.12 -11.27
CA LYS A 138 -2.51 11.15 -11.57
C LYS A 138 -1.84 9.89 -11.02
N CYS A 139 -2.21 8.73 -11.56
CA CYS A 139 -1.35 7.54 -11.52
C CYS A 139 -0.79 7.35 -12.93
N CYS A 140 0.55 7.31 -13.01
CA CYS A 140 1.32 6.93 -14.20
C CYS A 140 1.21 7.87 -15.42
N ALA A 141 1.91 8.99 -15.35
CA ALA A 141 2.53 9.59 -16.53
C ALA A 141 3.89 10.12 -16.09
N ASN A 142 4.96 9.37 -16.37
CA ASN A 142 6.30 9.93 -16.30
C ASN A 142 6.81 10.10 -17.74
N ASP A 143 7.09 11.35 -18.07
CA ASP A 143 7.85 11.76 -19.24
C ASP A 143 9.29 11.26 -19.13
N ARG A 144 9.76 10.71 -20.26
CA ARG A 144 11.16 10.51 -20.71
C ARG A 144 12.06 9.56 -19.93
#